data_AF-A0A913XIP2-F1
#
_entry.id   AF-A0A913XIP2-F1
#
_cell.length_a   1.000
_cell.length_b   1.000
_cell.length_c   1.000
_cell.angle_alpha   90.00
_cell.angle_beta   90.00
_cell.angle_gamma   90.00
#
_symmetry.space_group_name_H-M   'P 1'
#
loop_
_entity.id
_entity.type
_entity.pdbx_description
1 polymer ?
#
loop_
_entity_poly.entity_id
_entity_poly.type
_entity_poly.pdbx_seq_one_letter_code
_entity_poly.pdbx_strand_id
1 'polypeptide(L)'
;MAAKITKSVATFWFIFTLCCSEVTSLDNGLALTPPMGWMDWERFRCNIDCENDPENCIGERLFKEIADRMVMDGYRDLGYEYISIDDCYTERSRDSDGNLHVNRTRFPSGIRSLAEYIHARGLKLGVYADDGVLTCAGYPGSLKYMQQDSKTFASWGADYVKIDGCYNDPANMSTSYPEFSNALNATGRPMVVSCEWPSYTESRHIPTDMMKVAQYCNTYRDYDDVQDSWDSILHILDYFAANQDIFIAAAGPGHWNDPDMLTIGNFGLSDDQSRAQMALWAILAAPLIMSTDLRTIADRHKEILQNKEVIAVDQDPLGKMGRRWLNVSNTEVWSRPLSDGSMAVVLLNRRTDGRPFKMTAPFNKVGFDAVLAAARDLFAHKDLGNYNGTFFAQVNPTGVVMVKLTKIK
;
A
#
# COMPACT_ATOMS: atom_id res chain seq x y z
N MET A 1 48.89 -27.82 -71.71
CA MET A 1 48.23 -28.44 -70.55
C MET A 1 48.58 -27.65 -69.30
N ALA A 2 47.64 -26.86 -68.77
CA ALA A 2 47.72 -26.30 -67.43
C ALA A 2 46.29 -25.98 -66.98
N ALA A 3 45.87 -26.63 -65.90
CA ALA A 3 44.51 -26.62 -65.38
C ALA A 3 44.16 -25.28 -64.71
N LYS A 4 42.96 -24.76 -64.98
CA LYS A 4 42.35 -23.66 -64.22
C LYS A 4 41.44 -24.22 -63.14
N ILE A 5 41.81 -23.98 -61.90
CA ILE A 5 41.02 -24.27 -60.69
C ILE A 5 39.96 -23.17 -60.54
N THR A 6 38.69 -23.53 -60.53
CA THR A 6 37.58 -22.64 -60.18
C THR A 6 37.13 -22.98 -58.75
N LYS A 7 37.25 -22.02 -57.82
CA LYS A 7 36.71 -22.14 -56.46
C LYS A 7 35.26 -21.67 -56.45
N SER A 8 34.35 -22.57 -56.06
CA SER A 8 32.96 -22.24 -55.73
C SER A 8 32.88 -21.72 -54.30
N VAL A 9 32.25 -20.56 -54.10
CA VAL A 9 31.98 -20.01 -52.76
C VAL A 9 30.50 -20.25 -52.46
N ALA A 10 30.21 -21.08 -51.48
CA ALA A 10 28.86 -21.30 -50.96
C ALA A 10 28.56 -20.25 -49.89
N THR A 11 27.52 -19.44 -50.10
CA THR A 11 27.03 -18.46 -49.13
C THR A 11 25.98 -19.13 -48.23
N PHE A 12 26.33 -19.38 -46.97
CA PHE A 12 25.37 -19.84 -45.95
C PHE A 12 24.64 -18.62 -45.37
N TRP A 13 23.32 -18.58 -45.52
CA TRP A 13 22.45 -17.66 -44.79
C TRP A 13 22.15 -18.23 -43.41
N PHE A 14 22.64 -17.59 -42.35
CA PHE A 14 22.22 -17.85 -40.98
C PHE A 14 20.95 -17.03 -40.70
N ILE A 15 19.82 -17.71 -40.48
CA ILE A 15 18.61 -17.10 -39.94
C ILE A 15 18.82 -17.00 -38.43
N PHE A 16 19.01 -15.78 -37.92
CA PHE A 16 18.99 -15.49 -36.49
C PHE A 16 17.53 -15.45 -36.02
N THR A 17 17.06 -16.49 -35.37
CA THR A 17 15.83 -16.45 -34.57
C THR A 17 16.11 -15.62 -33.33
N LEU A 18 15.62 -14.37 -33.28
CA LEU A 18 15.52 -13.63 -32.03
C LEU A 18 14.54 -14.39 -31.12
N CYS A 19 15.04 -15.00 -30.05
CA CYS A 19 14.20 -15.23 -28.88
C CYS A 19 13.86 -13.86 -28.32
N CYS A 20 12.65 -13.36 -28.59
CA CYS A 20 12.06 -12.33 -27.76
C CYS A 20 11.85 -12.97 -26.38
N SER A 21 12.68 -12.59 -25.42
CA SER A 21 12.33 -12.74 -24.01
C SER A 21 11.10 -11.87 -23.79
N GLU A 22 9.91 -12.46 -23.74
CA GLU A 22 8.73 -11.77 -23.26
C GLU A 22 9.00 -11.42 -21.79
N VAL A 23 9.27 -10.15 -21.51
CA VAL A 23 9.26 -9.64 -20.14
C VAL A 23 7.79 -9.60 -19.75
N THR A 24 7.34 -10.61 -19.00
CA THR A 24 5.99 -10.65 -18.44
C THR A 24 5.93 -9.66 -17.28
N SER A 25 5.47 -8.44 -17.55
CA SER A 25 5.04 -7.52 -16.50
C SER A 25 3.82 -8.11 -15.79
N LEU A 26 3.67 -7.86 -14.49
CA LEU A 26 2.59 -8.37 -13.66
C LEU A 26 1.22 -8.00 -14.23
N ASP A 27 1.03 -6.79 -14.80
CA ASP A 27 -0.18 -6.25 -15.46
C ASP A 27 -1.43 -7.14 -15.35
N ASN A 28 -1.86 -7.38 -14.11
CA ASN A 28 -2.77 -8.46 -13.74
C ASN A 28 -4.24 -7.98 -13.69
N GLY A 29 -4.48 -6.73 -14.10
CA GLY A 29 -5.79 -6.08 -14.04
C GLY A 29 -6.29 -5.77 -12.62
N LEU A 30 -5.42 -5.86 -11.60
CA LEU A 30 -5.74 -5.57 -10.20
C LEU A 30 -5.16 -4.23 -9.76
N ALA A 31 -5.58 -3.75 -8.58
CA ALA A 31 -5.12 -2.51 -7.98
C ALA A 31 -5.17 -1.30 -8.93
N LEU A 32 -6.22 -1.18 -9.75
CA LEU A 32 -6.40 -0.03 -10.65
C LEU A 32 -6.64 1.30 -9.90
N THR A 33 -7.04 1.19 -8.63
CA THR A 33 -6.95 2.23 -7.60
C THR A 33 -6.17 1.64 -6.41
N PRO A 34 -5.65 2.47 -5.49
CA PRO A 34 -4.93 1.97 -4.32
C PRO A 34 -5.79 0.96 -3.53
N PRO A 35 -5.26 -0.21 -3.13
CA PRO A 35 -6.02 -1.18 -2.35
C PRO A 35 -6.51 -0.59 -1.02
N MET A 36 -7.73 -0.93 -0.62
CA MET A 36 -8.30 -0.51 0.67
C MET A 36 -8.68 -1.76 1.48
N GLY A 37 -8.32 -1.80 2.75
CA GLY A 37 -8.56 -2.98 3.57
C GLY A 37 -8.13 -2.85 5.01
N TRP A 38 -7.81 -3.99 5.61
CA TRP A 38 -7.36 -4.13 6.98
C TRP A 38 -6.23 -5.17 7.07
N MET A 39 -5.25 -4.95 7.94
CA MET A 39 -4.13 -5.85 8.22
C MET A 39 -3.83 -5.86 9.72
N ASP A 40 -3.48 -7.01 10.28
CA ASP A 40 -3.33 -7.16 11.73
C ASP A 40 -2.03 -6.59 12.32
N TRP A 41 -0.99 -6.37 11.51
CA TRP A 41 0.38 -6.19 12.00
C TRP A 41 0.57 -5.05 13.01
N GLU A 42 0.21 -3.81 12.69
CA GLU A 42 0.53 -2.67 13.58
C GLU A 42 -0.15 -2.82 14.96
N ARG A 43 -1.42 -3.22 14.96
CA ARG A 43 -2.23 -3.29 16.19
C ARG A 43 -2.07 -4.59 16.98
N PHE A 44 -1.97 -5.73 16.30
CA PHE A 44 -2.03 -7.06 16.93
C PHE A 44 -0.67 -7.78 16.92
N ARG A 45 0.23 -7.42 16.00
CA ARG A 45 1.61 -7.90 15.93
C ARG A 45 1.67 -9.44 15.95
N CYS A 46 2.76 -10.00 16.43
CA CYS A 46 2.94 -11.45 16.57
C CYS A 46 2.35 -12.03 17.88
N ASN A 47 1.16 -11.60 18.31
CA ASN A 47 0.54 -12.16 19.51
C ASN A 47 -0.01 -13.57 19.25
N ILE A 48 0.65 -14.60 19.75
CA ILE A 48 0.22 -16.01 19.56
C ILE A 48 -0.35 -16.65 20.84
N ASP A 49 -0.47 -15.90 21.94
CA ASP A 49 -0.93 -16.40 23.22
C ASP A 49 -2.47 -16.39 23.30
N CYS A 50 -3.09 -17.32 22.58
CA CYS A 50 -4.55 -17.48 22.59
C CYS A 50 -5.10 -18.09 23.88
N GLU A 51 -4.25 -18.52 24.82
CA GLU A 51 -4.68 -19.02 26.12
C GLU A 51 -4.98 -17.85 27.06
N ASN A 52 -4.04 -16.89 27.15
CA ASN A 52 -4.16 -15.75 28.06
C ASN A 52 -4.77 -14.50 27.39
N ASP A 53 -4.71 -14.40 26.06
CA ASP A 53 -5.25 -13.27 25.29
C ASP A 53 -6.08 -13.74 24.06
N PRO A 54 -7.15 -14.53 24.28
CA PRO A 54 -7.92 -15.19 23.22
C PRO A 54 -8.65 -14.23 22.28
N GLU A 55 -8.81 -12.96 22.66
CA GLU A 55 -9.50 -11.96 21.86
C GLU A 55 -8.55 -11.22 20.91
N ASN A 56 -7.25 -11.17 21.21
CA ASN A 56 -6.29 -10.39 20.43
C ASN A 56 -5.16 -11.22 19.82
N CYS A 57 -5.09 -12.51 20.10
CA CYS A 57 -4.11 -13.37 19.46
C CYS A 57 -4.42 -13.55 17.95
N ILE A 58 -3.37 -13.78 17.17
CA ILE A 58 -3.44 -14.09 15.74
C ILE A 58 -4.04 -15.49 15.55
N GLY A 59 -5.34 -15.52 15.30
CA GLY A 59 -6.11 -16.73 15.08
C GLY A 59 -7.38 -16.47 14.28
N GLU A 60 -7.99 -17.55 13.79
CA GLU A 60 -9.16 -17.53 12.91
C GLU A 60 -10.31 -16.68 13.45
N ARG A 61 -10.51 -16.68 14.79
CA ARG A 61 -11.55 -15.89 15.44
C ARG A 61 -11.38 -14.38 15.18
N LEU A 62 -10.17 -13.86 15.33
CA LEU A 62 -9.87 -12.43 15.13
C LEU A 62 -10.28 -11.98 13.72
N PHE A 63 -9.80 -12.70 12.69
CA PHE A 63 -10.10 -12.36 11.30
C PHE A 63 -11.58 -12.48 10.96
N LYS A 64 -12.30 -13.45 11.54
CA LYS A 64 -13.76 -13.56 11.35
C LYS A 64 -14.52 -12.39 11.99
N GLU A 65 -14.16 -12.02 13.22
CA GLU A 65 -14.77 -10.89 13.90
C GLU A 65 -14.50 -9.59 13.13
N ILE A 66 -13.27 -9.35 12.69
CA ILE A 66 -12.92 -8.18 11.86
C ILE A 66 -13.69 -8.20 10.53
N ALA A 67 -13.84 -9.35 9.88
CA ALA A 67 -14.66 -9.48 8.67
C ALA A 67 -16.13 -9.13 8.91
N ASP A 68 -16.69 -9.59 10.02
CA ASP A 68 -18.05 -9.20 10.42
C ASP A 68 -18.13 -7.69 10.66
N ARG A 69 -17.17 -7.08 11.37
CA ARG A 69 -17.14 -5.62 11.62
C ARG A 69 -17.03 -4.83 10.31
N MET A 70 -16.14 -5.21 9.40
CA MET A 70 -15.98 -4.52 8.12
C MET A 70 -17.28 -4.45 7.30
N VAL A 71 -18.11 -5.50 7.38
CA VAL A 71 -19.44 -5.51 6.75
C VAL A 71 -20.47 -4.73 7.56
N MET A 72 -20.64 -5.06 8.85
CA MET A 72 -21.70 -4.50 9.69
C MET A 72 -21.55 -3.01 9.92
N ASP A 73 -20.30 -2.52 9.98
CA ASP A 73 -19.99 -1.13 10.27
C ASP A 73 -19.87 -0.26 9.01
N GLY A 74 -20.00 -0.83 7.81
CA GLY A 74 -20.06 -0.10 6.54
C GLY A 74 -18.71 0.15 5.85
N TYR A 75 -17.60 -0.43 6.33
CA TYR A 75 -16.29 -0.27 5.70
C TYR A 75 -16.23 -0.89 4.30
N ARG A 76 -16.76 -2.11 4.13
CA ARG A 76 -16.83 -2.78 2.83
C ARG A 76 -17.58 -1.94 1.80
N ASP A 77 -18.69 -1.33 2.20
CA ASP A 77 -19.54 -0.54 1.30
C ASP A 77 -18.85 0.78 0.86
N LEU A 78 -17.73 1.14 1.50
CA LEU A 78 -16.87 2.27 1.15
C LEU A 78 -15.61 1.87 0.38
N GLY A 79 -15.41 0.57 0.11
CA GLY A 79 -14.29 0.06 -0.67
C GLY A 79 -13.23 -0.70 0.13
N TYR A 80 -13.28 -0.69 1.47
CA TYR A 80 -12.37 -1.52 2.27
C TYR A 80 -12.71 -2.99 2.10
N GLU A 81 -12.03 -3.67 1.19
CA GLU A 81 -12.39 -5.02 0.74
C GLU A 81 -11.38 -6.11 1.12
N TYR A 82 -10.13 -5.76 1.45
CA TYR A 82 -9.10 -6.74 1.82
C TYR A 82 -9.03 -6.95 3.34
N ILE A 83 -8.90 -8.20 3.78
CA ILE A 83 -8.52 -8.60 5.15
C ILE A 83 -7.26 -9.43 5.03
N SER A 84 -6.14 -8.84 5.40
CA SER A 84 -4.82 -9.42 5.24
C SER A 84 -4.31 -9.97 6.56
N ILE A 85 -3.92 -11.24 6.54
CA ILE A 85 -3.15 -11.90 7.60
C ILE A 85 -1.68 -11.54 7.38
N ASP A 86 -1.04 -10.95 8.38
CA ASP A 86 0.40 -10.68 8.39
C ASP A 86 1.20 -11.87 8.97
N ASP A 87 2.41 -11.67 9.48
CA ASP A 87 3.27 -12.74 9.99
C ASP A 87 2.62 -13.56 11.14
N CYS A 88 3.25 -14.66 11.53
CA CYS A 88 2.89 -15.48 12.70
C CYS A 88 1.63 -16.35 12.59
N TYR A 89 1.03 -16.49 11.40
CA TYR A 89 -0.14 -17.35 11.20
C TYR A 89 0.18 -18.84 10.94
N THR A 90 1.38 -19.14 10.42
CA THR A 90 1.82 -20.50 10.11
C THR A 90 2.36 -21.23 11.34
N GLU A 91 2.63 -22.53 11.19
CA GLU A 91 3.46 -23.30 12.11
C GLU A 91 4.95 -23.00 11.90
N ARG A 92 5.77 -23.25 12.92
CA ARG A 92 7.23 -22.99 12.86
C ARG A 92 8.00 -23.94 11.95
N SER A 93 7.35 -24.98 11.46
CA SER A 93 7.90 -25.89 10.45
C SER A 93 6.88 -26.11 9.34
N ARG A 94 7.40 -26.42 8.15
CA ARG A 94 6.60 -26.97 7.04
C ARG A 94 6.20 -28.42 7.35
N ASP A 95 5.19 -28.92 6.65
CA ASP A 95 4.80 -30.33 6.76
C ASP A 95 5.83 -31.25 6.06
N SER A 96 5.57 -32.56 6.05
CA SER A 96 6.45 -33.55 5.42
C SER A 96 6.63 -33.37 3.91
N ASP A 97 5.68 -32.69 3.24
CA ASP A 97 5.71 -32.42 1.81
C ASP A 97 6.30 -31.02 1.51
N GLY A 98 6.72 -30.28 2.54
CA GLY A 98 7.30 -28.95 2.42
C GLY A 98 6.27 -27.82 2.31
N ASN A 99 4.98 -28.07 2.54
CA ASN A 99 3.96 -27.03 2.47
C ASN A 99 3.90 -26.22 3.76
N LEU A 100 3.54 -24.94 3.62
CA LEU A 100 3.08 -24.13 4.74
C LEU A 100 1.78 -24.72 5.29
N HIS A 101 1.68 -24.80 6.61
CA HIS A 101 0.43 -25.12 7.30
C HIS A 101 0.29 -24.26 8.56
N VAL A 102 -0.93 -24.14 9.05
CA VAL A 102 -1.27 -23.30 10.20
C VAL A 102 -1.44 -24.11 11.46
N ASN A 103 -1.29 -23.43 12.60
CA ASN A 103 -1.56 -24.03 13.89
C ASN A 103 -3.07 -24.28 14.06
N ARG A 104 -3.47 -25.54 14.22
CA ARG A 104 -4.90 -25.92 14.30
C ARG A 104 -5.59 -25.53 15.60
N THR A 105 -4.86 -25.07 16.62
CA THR A 105 -5.47 -24.46 17.81
C THR A 105 -5.91 -23.03 17.50
N ARG A 106 -5.08 -22.26 16.79
CA ARG A 106 -5.37 -20.86 16.41
C ARG A 106 -6.25 -20.76 15.17
N PHE A 107 -6.05 -21.64 14.20
CA PHE A 107 -6.80 -21.73 12.94
C PHE A 107 -7.41 -23.13 12.76
N PRO A 108 -8.42 -23.50 13.58
CA PRO A 108 -8.99 -24.84 13.59
C PRO A 108 -9.52 -25.28 12.23
N SER A 109 -10.21 -24.40 11.49
CA SER A 109 -10.72 -24.77 10.17
C SER A 109 -9.67 -24.66 9.04
N GLY A 110 -8.60 -23.90 9.27
CA GLY A 110 -7.52 -23.63 8.31
C GLY A 110 -7.85 -22.49 7.35
N ILE A 111 -6.83 -22.03 6.61
CA ILE A 111 -6.91 -20.79 5.83
C ILE A 111 -7.94 -20.84 4.70
N ARG A 112 -8.11 -21.98 4.02
CA ARG A 112 -9.13 -22.11 2.97
C ARG A 112 -10.54 -21.84 3.48
N SER A 113 -10.90 -22.41 4.63
CA SER A 113 -12.22 -22.20 5.23
C SER A 113 -12.39 -20.75 5.74
N LEU A 114 -11.31 -20.13 6.22
CA LEU A 114 -11.31 -18.69 6.52
C LEU A 114 -11.52 -17.83 5.27
N ALA A 115 -10.86 -18.16 4.15
CA ALA A 115 -11.06 -17.49 2.86
C ALA A 115 -12.52 -17.60 2.41
N GLU A 116 -13.10 -18.81 2.43
CA GLU A 116 -14.50 -19.05 2.08
C GLU A 116 -15.46 -18.22 2.96
N TYR A 117 -15.17 -18.08 4.26
CA TYR A 117 -15.94 -17.24 5.18
C TYR A 117 -15.86 -15.74 4.86
N ILE A 118 -14.66 -15.25 4.48
CA ILE A 118 -14.40 -13.87 4.08
C ILE A 118 -15.06 -13.58 2.72
N HIS A 119 -14.94 -14.48 1.75
CA HIS A 119 -15.56 -14.38 0.42
C HIS A 119 -17.08 -14.35 0.51
N ALA A 120 -17.69 -15.16 1.40
CA ALA A 120 -19.13 -15.14 1.64
C ALA A 120 -19.67 -13.78 2.13
N ARG A 121 -18.78 -12.89 2.58
CA ARG A 121 -19.08 -11.50 3.00
C ARG A 121 -18.81 -10.46 1.93
N GLY A 122 -18.37 -10.87 0.74
CA GLY A 122 -17.95 -9.97 -0.33
C GLY A 122 -16.63 -9.25 -0.01
N LEU A 123 -15.80 -9.85 0.84
CA LEU A 123 -14.45 -9.39 1.16
C LEU A 123 -13.42 -10.31 0.50
N LYS A 124 -12.14 -9.94 0.57
CA LYS A 124 -11.00 -10.61 -0.05
C LYS A 124 -9.96 -10.96 1.01
N LEU A 125 -9.35 -12.14 0.91
CA LEU A 125 -8.34 -12.60 1.87
C LEU A 125 -6.94 -12.20 1.39
N GLY A 126 -6.16 -11.55 2.25
CA GLY A 126 -4.71 -11.41 2.09
C GLY A 126 -3.94 -12.39 2.97
N VAL A 127 -2.79 -12.84 2.47
CA VAL A 127 -1.84 -13.67 3.22
C VAL A 127 -0.44 -13.09 3.15
N TYR A 128 0.38 -13.47 4.12
CA TYR A 128 1.77 -13.04 4.22
C TYR A 128 2.74 -14.18 3.86
N ALA A 129 3.83 -13.78 3.23
CA ALA A 129 4.99 -14.57 2.90
C ALA A 129 6.26 -13.71 3.04
N ASP A 130 7.41 -14.37 3.08
CA ASP A 130 8.71 -13.71 3.07
C ASP A 130 9.58 -14.28 1.92
N ASP A 131 10.32 -13.40 1.22
CA ASP A 131 11.25 -13.71 0.13
C ASP A 131 12.56 -14.38 0.62
N GLY A 132 12.80 -14.43 1.93
CA GLY A 132 13.93 -15.09 2.56
C GLY A 132 13.65 -16.49 3.10
N VAL A 133 14.63 -17.03 3.84
CA VAL A 133 14.55 -18.39 4.40
C VAL A 133 13.61 -18.50 5.60
N LEU A 134 13.36 -17.38 6.28
CA LEU A 134 12.46 -17.24 7.42
C LEU A 134 11.69 -15.92 7.26
N THR A 135 10.51 -15.86 7.85
CA THR A 135 9.81 -14.58 8.07
C THR A 135 10.52 -13.75 9.12
N CYS A 136 10.20 -12.45 9.23
CA CYS A 136 10.77 -11.59 10.27
C CYS A 136 10.55 -12.11 11.69
N ALA A 137 9.43 -12.79 11.99
CA ALA A 137 9.16 -13.42 13.28
C ALA A 137 9.71 -14.87 13.40
N GLY A 138 10.49 -15.34 12.42
CA GLY A 138 11.18 -16.62 12.44
C GLY A 138 10.30 -17.82 12.09
N TYR A 139 9.23 -17.63 11.31
CA TYR A 139 8.44 -18.70 10.70
C TYR A 139 9.04 -19.11 9.35
N PRO A 140 8.62 -20.22 8.71
CA PRO A 140 9.18 -20.64 7.43
C PRO A 140 8.98 -19.58 6.33
N GLY A 141 10.08 -19.09 5.76
CA GLY A 141 10.08 -18.19 4.60
C GLY A 141 9.97 -18.95 3.28
N SER A 142 9.81 -18.22 2.18
CA SER A 142 9.46 -18.79 0.86
C SER A 142 10.67 -18.97 -0.05
N LEU A 143 11.88 -18.59 0.37
CA LEU A 143 13.08 -18.79 -0.44
C LEU A 143 13.25 -20.29 -0.74
N LYS A 144 13.31 -20.64 -2.04
CA LYS A 144 13.27 -22.02 -2.61
C LYS A 144 11.89 -22.70 -2.65
N TYR A 145 10.87 -22.12 -2.06
CA TYR A 145 9.49 -22.64 -2.03
C TYR A 145 8.48 -21.77 -2.76
N MET A 146 8.88 -20.63 -3.34
CA MET A 146 8.02 -19.66 -4.02
C MET A 146 6.94 -20.27 -4.93
N GLN A 147 7.29 -21.24 -5.78
CA GLN A 147 6.32 -21.91 -6.66
C GLN A 147 5.31 -22.79 -5.90
N GLN A 148 5.78 -23.48 -4.85
CA GLN A 148 4.96 -24.34 -4.01
C GLN A 148 4.02 -23.51 -3.12
N ASP A 149 4.56 -22.44 -2.53
CA ASP A 149 3.81 -21.53 -1.67
C ASP A 149 2.79 -20.73 -2.48
N SER A 150 3.14 -20.26 -3.69
CA SER A 150 2.18 -19.62 -4.60
C SER A 150 0.98 -20.53 -4.91
N LYS A 151 1.22 -21.81 -5.20
CA LYS A 151 0.15 -22.80 -5.39
C LYS A 151 -0.67 -23.02 -4.11
N THR A 152 -0.01 -23.01 -2.95
CA THR A 152 -0.66 -23.12 -1.65
C THR A 152 -1.61 -21.95 -1.42
N PHE A 153 -1.15 -20.71 -1.61
CA PHE A 153 -1.96 -19.50 -1.48
C PHE A 153 -3.15 -19.49 -2.46
N ALA A 154 -2.91 -19.85 -3.72
CA ALA A 154 -3.98 -19.98 -4.70
C ALA A 154 -5.01 -21.06 -4.30
N SER A 155 -4.55 -22.19 -3.75
CA SER A 155 -5.43 -23.28 -3.28
C SER A 155 -6.24 -22.93 -2.04
N TRP A 156 -5.72 -22.02 -1.20
CA TRP A 156 -6.44 -21.46 -0.08
C TRP A 156 -7.46 -20.39 -0.52
N GLY A 157 -7.31 -19.83 -1.72
CA GLY A 157 -8.16 -18.77 -2.22
C GLY A 157 -7.71 -17.37 -1.79
N ALA A 158 -6.41 -17.15 -1.57
CA ALA A 158 -5.88 -15.81 -1.31
C ALA A 158 -6.09 -14.87 -2.51
N ASP A 159 -6.38 -13.61 -2.25
CA ASP A 159 -6.62 -12.54 -3.24
C ASP A 159 -5.53 -11.45 -3.19
N TYR A 160 -4.69 -11.48 -2.17
CA TYR A 160 -3.61 -10.55 -1.89
C TYR A 160 -2.47 -11.32 -1.23
N VAL A 161 -1.22 -11.06 -1.63
CA VAL A 161 -0.03 -11.64 -1.03
C VAL A 161 0.95 -10.53 -0.70
N LYS A 162 1.22 -10.34 0.59
CA LYS A 162 2.32 -9.52 1.10
C LYS A 162 3.59 -10.37 1.09
N ILE A 163 4.65 -9.86 0.47
CA ILE A 163 5.97 -10.49 0.38
C ILE A 163 6.96 -9.59 1.10
N ASP A 164 7.37 -10.03 2.27
CA ASP A 164 8.41 -9.41 3.10
C ASP A 164 9.81 -9.84 2.65
N GLY A 165 10.87 -9.27 3.23
CA GLY A 165 12.26 -9.43 2.78
C GLY A 165 13.26 -9.88 3.84
N CYS A 166 12.82 -10.27 5.04
CA CYS A 166 13.74 -10.69 6.10
C CYS A 166 14.54 -11.93 5.68
N TYR A 167 15.75 -12.10 6.22
CA TYR A 167 16.58 -13.29 5.97
C TYR A 167 16.88 -13.59 4.49
N ASN A 168 16.78 -12.60 3.59
CA ASN A 168 17.41 -12.60 2.27
C ASN A 168 18.46 -11.46 2.18
N ASP A 169 19.43 -11.58 1.29
CA ASP A 169 20.34 -10.47 0.98
C ASP A 169 19.60 -9.48 0.08
N PRO A 170 19.44 -8.19 0.47
CA PRO A 170 18.77 -7.19 -0.35
C PRO A 170 19.36 -7.03 -1.76
N ALA A 171 20.64 -7.39 -1.97
CA ALA A 171 21.25 -7.41 -3.30
C ALA A 171 20.56 -8.42 -4.27
N ASN A 172 19.93 -9.47 -3.75
CA ASN A 172 19.25 -10.50 -4.54
C ASN A 172 17.81 -10.13 -4.91
N MET A 173 17.20 -9.16 -4.22
CA MET A 173 15.77 -8.85 -4.32
C MET A 173 15.35 -8.39 -5.72
N SER A 174 16.28 -7.82 -6.49
CA SER A 174 16.04 -7.48 -7.89
C SER A 174 15.84 -8.67 -8.83
N THR A 175 16.07 -9.89 -8.34
CA THR A 175 15.83 -11.15 -9.04
C THR A 175 14.75 -11.98 -8.32
N SER A 176 14.83 -12.11 -6.99
CA SER A 176 13.94 -12.99 -6.22
C SER A 176 12.49 -12.50 -6.17
N TYR A 177 12.23 -11.19 -6.02
CA TYR A 177 10.86 -10.66 -6.09
C TYR A 177 10.20 -10.86 -7.46
N PRO A 178 10.86 -10.57 -8.60
CA PRO A 178 10.36 -10.97 -9.91
C PRO A 178 10.07 -12.47 -10.04
N GLU A 179 10.92 -13.35 -9.52
CA GLU A 179 10.68 -14.80 -9.52
C GLU A 179 9.43 -15.17 -8.72
N PHE A 180 9.25 -14.58 -7.54
CA PHE A 180 8.08 -14.83 -6.68
C PHE A 180 6.79 -14.28 -7.31
N SER A 181 6.81 -13.06 -7.84
CA SER A 181 5.68 -12.45 -8.56
C SER A 181 5.26 -13.29 -9.78
N ASN A 182 6.23 -13.77 -10.56
CA ASN A 182 5.95 -14.70 -11.66
C ASN A 182 5.37 -16.03 -11.19
N ALA A 183 5.84 -16.56 -10.05
CA ALA A 183 5.30 -17.77 -9.46
C ALA A 183 3.83 -17.61 -9.02
N LEU A 184 3.47 -16.45 -8.46
CA LEU A 184 2.09 -16.10 -8.12
C LEU A 184 1.22 -16.00 -9.39
N ASN A 185 1.69 -15.30 -10.41
CA ASN A 185 0.98 -15.17 -11.69
C ASN A 185 0.75 -16.53 -12.37
N ALA A 186 1.75 -17.42 -12.34
CA ALA A 186 1.69 -18.75 -12.93
C ALA A 186 0.63 -19.68 -12.30
N THR A 187 0.07 -19.32 -11.13
CA THR A 187 -1.06 -20.05 -10.54
C THR A 187 -2.36 -19.87 -11.32
N GLY A 188 -2.46 -18.80 -12.11
CA GLY A 188 -3.69 -18.41 -12.82
C GLY A 188 -4.77 -17.79 -11.93
N ARG A 189 -4.53 -17.66 -10.61
CA ARG A 189 -5.43 -16.94 -9.71
C ARG A 189 -4.99 -15.47 -9.62
N PRO A 190 -5.87 -14.50 -9.92
CA PRO A 190 -5.56 -13.09 -9.70
C PRO A 190 -5.30 -12.82 -8.21
N MET A 191 -4.11 -12.33 -7.89
CA MET A 191 -3.70 -11.94 -6.53
C MET A 191 -2.97 -10.59 -6.61
N VAL A 192 -3.33 -9.66 -5.73
CA VAL A 192 -2.56 -8.42 -5.54
C VAL A 192 -1.20 -8.80 -4.95
N VAL A 193 -0.11 -8.31 -5.55
CA VAL A 193 1.26 -8.56 -5.07
C VAL A 193 1.78 -7.32 -4.36
N SER A 194 2.01 -7.43 -3.05
CA SER A 194 2.51 -6.35 -2.20
C SER A 194 3.94 -6.64 -1.79
N CYS A 195 4.89 -5.87 -2.28
CA CYS A 195 6.32 -6.16 -2.14
C CYS A 195 7.00 -5.26 -1.10
N GLU A 196 7.84 -5.82 -0.25
CA GLU A 196 8.71 -5.00 0.61
C GLU A 196 10.10 -4.75 0.01
N TRP A 197 10.34 -5.16 -1.22
CA TRP A 197 11.64 -5.01 -1.88
C TRP A 197 12.28 -3.61 -1.68
N PRO A 198 11.60 -2.48 -1.96
CA PRO A 198 12.23 -1.17 -1.81
C PRO A 198 12.69 -0.86 -0.38
N SER A 199 11.89 -1.15 0.66
CA SER A 199 12.24 -0.88 2.07
C SER A 199 13.55 -1.57 2.48
N TYR A 200 13.73 -2.83 2.09
CA TYR A 200 14.95 -3.59 2.41
C TYR A 200 16.18 -3.08 1.66
N THR A 201 16.02 -2.69 0.40
CA THR A 201 17.13 -2.06 -0.34
C THR A 201 17.48 -0.67 0.19
N GLU A 202 16.48 0.12 0.58
CA GLU A 202 16.66 1.42 1.23
C GLU A 202 17.51 1.25 2.49
N SER A 203 17.14 0.32 3.38
CA SER A 203 17.80 0.15 4.67
C SER A 203 19.29 -0.16 4.55
N ARG A 204 19.70 -0.66 3.38
CA ARG A 204 21.10 -0.98 3.01
C ARG A 204 21.73 0.04 2.05
N HIS A 205 21.03 1.12 1.74
CA HIS A 205 21.43 2.18 0.82
C HIS A 205 21.76 1.64 -0.59
N ILE A 206 21.03 0.60 -1.01
CA ILE A 206 21.14 0.01 -2.34
C ILE A 206 20.17 0.78 -3.26
N PRO A 207 20.65 1.34 -4.39
CA PRO A 207 19.77 1.99 -5.35
C PRO A 207 18.74 1.02 -5.93
N THR A 208 17.48 1.44 -5.94
CA THR A 208 16.36 0.63 -6.44
C THR A 208 15.70 1.29 -7.64
N ASP A 209 15.53 0.50 -8.70
CA ASP A 209 14.77 0.91 -9.88
C ASP A 209 13.28 0.73 -9.61
N MET A 210 12.62 1.80 -9.17
CA MET A 210 11.18 1.78 -8.85
C MET A 210 10.30 1.44 -10.05
N MET A 211 10.74 1.71 -11.28
CA MET A 211 10.00 1.30 -12.48
C MET A 211 10.05 -0.22 -12.67
N LYS A 212 11.17 -0.85 -12.31
CA LYS A 212 11.27 -2.32 -12.28
C LYS A 212 10.41 -2.90 -11.17
N VAL A 213 10.38 -2.29 -9.98
CA VAL A 213 9.48 -2.74 -8.89
C VAL A 213 8.02 -2.70 -9.37
N ALA A 214 7.60 -1.60 -9.99
CA ALA A 214 6.25 -1.43 -10.54
C ALA A 214 5.87 -2.45 -11.63
N GLN A 215 6.85 -3.09 -12.29
CA GLN A 215 6.58 -4.17 -13.25
C GLN A 215 6.18 -5.49 -12.57
N TYR A 216 6.53 -5.70 -11.30
CA TYR A 216 6.35 -6.98 -10.62
C TYR A 216 5.49 -6.88 -9.35
N CYS A 217 5.07 -5.68 -8.95
CA CYS A 217 4.40 -5.43 -7.69
C CYS A 217 3.21 -4.47 -7.90
N ASN A 218 2.06 -4.81 -7.33
CA ASN A 218 0.89 -3.95 -7.31
C ASN A 218 0.97 -2.85 -6.24
N THR A 219 1.60 -3.16 -5.12
CA THR A 219 1.97 -2.18 -4.09
C THR A 219 3.38 -2.48 -3.64
N TYR A 220 4.10 -1.47 -3.14
CA TYR A 220 5.45 -1.71 -2.63
C TYR A 220 5.81 -0.78 -1.47
N ARG A 221 6.21 -1.38 -0.35
CA ARG A 221 6.64 -0.68 0.86
C ARG A 221 7.98 0.00 0.59
N ASP A 222 7.97 1.33 0.64
CA ASP A 222 9.13 2.15 0.26
C ASP A 222 10.10 2.41 1.42
N TYR A 223 9.60 2.31 2.65
CA TYR A 223 10.32 2.79 3.83
C TYR A 223 10.00 1.99 5.09
N ASP A 224 10.54 2.46 6.22
CA ASP A 224 10.38 1.89 7.56
C ASP A 224 8.92 1.61 7.95
N ASP A 225 8.74 0.61 8.81
CA ASP A 225 7.46 0.28 9.41
C ASP A 225 6.85 1.43 10.19
N VAL A 226 5.57 1.70 9.93
CA VAL A 226 4.79 2.62 10.73
C VAL A 226 4.65 2.09 12.16
N GLN A 227 4.83 3.00 13.11
CA GLN A 227 4.54 2.79 14.52
C GLN A 227 3.43 3.73 14.94
N ASP A 228 2.65 3.34 15.95
CA ASP A 228 1.61 4.17 16.55
C ASP A 228 2.16 5.42 17.28
N SER A 229 2.67 6.37 16.51
CA SER A 229 3.24 7.63 16.99
C SER A 229 3.25 8.68 15.90
N TRP A 230 3.05 9.94 16.28
CA TRP A 230 3.12 11.06 15.33
C TRP A 230 4.50 11.23 14.69
N ASP A 231 5.56 10.89 15.43
CA ASP A 231 6.93 10.97 14.91
C ASP A 231 7.16 9.99 13.77
N SER A 232 6.63 8.77 13.86
CA SER A 232 6.68 7.78 12.76
C SER A 232 5.95 8.30 11.52
N ILE A 233 4.75 8.86 11.67
CA ILE A 233 4.00 9.47 10.56
C ILE A 233 4.82 10.59 9.90
N LEU A 234 5.39 11.50 10.69
CA LEU A 234 6.21 12.58 10.16
C LEU A 234 7.48 12.08 9.45
N HIS A 235 8.11 11.04 9.97
CA HIS A 235 9.32 10.44 9.39
C HIS A 235 9.04 9.85 8.00
N ILE A 236 7.93 9.11 7.87
CA ILE A 236 7.45 8.57 6.59
C ILE A 236 7.16 9.72 5.61
N LEU A 237 6.43 10.75 6.05
CA LEU A 237 6.08 11.89 5.19
C LEU A 237 7.32 12.66 4.71
N ASP A 238 8.34 12.82 5.55
CA ASP A 238 9.59 13.47 5.16
C ASP A 238 10.37 12.65 4.14
N TYR A 239 10.42 11.33 4.30
CA TYR A 239 11.04 10.42 3.35
C TYR A 239 10.33 10.46 1.99
N PHE A 240 8.99 10.37 1.99
CA PHE A 240 8.19 10.47 0.76
C PHE A 240 8.35 11.83 0.08
N ALA A 241 8.41 12.92 0.84
CA ALA A 241 8.64 14.25 0.29
C ALA A 241 10.04 14.41 -0.31
N ALA A 242 11.06 13.81 0.30
CA ALA A 242 12.44 13.88 -0.18
C ALA A 242 12.64 13.11 -1.50
N ASN A 243 11.86 12.05 -1.72
CA ASN A 243 11.98 11.16 -2.88
C ASN A 243 10.81 11.27 -3.88
N GLN A 244 9.94 12.26 -3.71
CA GLN A 244 8.64 12.36 -4.41
C GLN A 244 8.74 12.32 -5.94
N ASP A 245 9.79 12.85 -6.56
CA ASP A 245 9.90 12.83 -8.03
C ASP A 245 10.06 11.40 -8.57
N ILE A 246 10.73 10.53 -7.82
CA ILE A 246 10.89 9.10 -8.16
C ILE A 246 9.57 8.36 -7.94
N PHE A 247 8.95 8.57 -6.77
CA PHE A 247 7.70 7.91 -6.40
C PHE A 247 6.53 8.31 -7.30
N ILE A 248 6.42 9.57 -7.68
CA ILE A 248 5.37 10.06 -8.61
C ILE A 248 5.55 9.48 -10.02
N ALA A 249 6.78 9.22 -10.44
CA ALA A 249 7.03 8.61 -11.74
C ALA A 249 6.66 7.11 -11.76
N ALA A 250 6.81 6.42 -10.62
CA ALA A 250 6.57 5.00 -10.49
C ALA A 250 5.14 4.62 -10.07
N ALA A 251 4.36 5.51 -9.45
CA ALA A 251 2.98 5.23 -9.07
C ALA A 251 1.96 5.43 -10.19
N GLY A 252 0.96 4.55 -10.24
CA GLY A 252 -0.17 4.63 -11.15
C GLY A 252 -1.11 3.45 -11.02
N PRO A 253 -2.20 3.42 -11.82
CA PRO A 253 -3.12 2.27 -11.87
C PRO A 253 -2.37 0.95 -12.06
N GLY A 254 -2.49 0.07 -11.07
CA GLY A 254 -1.85 -1.24 -11.04
C GLY A 254 -0.56 -1.33 -10.24
N HIS A 255 0.03 -0.21 -9.78
CA HIS A 255 1.32 -0.17 -9.08
C HIS A 255 1.47 1.08 -8.19
N TRP A 256 1.45 0.91 -6.85
CA TRP A 256 1.40 2.02 -5.89
C TRP A 256 2.54 2.01 -4.88
N ASN A 257 3.06 3.20 -4.56
CA ASN A 257 3.93 3.41 -3.40
C ASN A 257 3.12 3.14 -2.11
N ASP A 258 3.72 2.44 -1.15
CA ASP A 258 3.08 2.05 0.11
C ASP A 258 3.81 2.69 1.31
N PRO A 259 3.27 3.78 1.89
CA PRO A 259 3.78 4.41 3.12
C PRO A 259 3.38 3.66 4.39
N ASP A 260 2.92 2.42 4.28
CA ASP A 260 2.47 1.53 5.35
C ASP A 260 1.07 1.87 5.92
N MET A 261 0.63 1.07 6.90
CA MET A 261 -0.73 1.04 7.43
C MET A 261 -1.24 2.35 8.05
N LEU A 262 -2.55 2.53 8.02
CA LEU A 262 -3.28 3.54 8.81
C LEU A 262 -3.38 3.08 10.27
N THR A 263 -2.90 3.90 11.21
CA THR A 263 -2.93 3.65 12.67
C THR A 263 -4.09 4.40 13.35
N ILE A 264 -4.94 5.05 12.56
CA ILE A 264 -6.14 5.76 13.02
C ILE A 264 -7.06 4.77 13.77
N GLY A 265 -7.39 5.10 15.01
CA GLY A 265 -8.15 4.21 15.88
C GLY A 265 -7.35 3.61 17.04
N ASN A 266 -6.01 3.72 16.98
CA ASN A 266 -5.12 3.18 18.01
C ASN A 266 -4.88 4.22 19.13
N PHE A 267 -3.65 4.33 19.63
CA PHE A 267 -3.35 4.98 20.90
C PHE A 267 -2.45 6.22 20.77
N GLY A 268 -1.63 6.29 19.73
CA GLY A 268 -0.54 7.26 19.60
C GLY A 268 -0.87 8.51 18.81
N LEU A 269 -1.98 8.53 18.07
CA LEU A 269 -2.43 9.68 17.29
C LEU A 269 -3.62 10.40 17.95
N SER A 270 -3.51 11.71 18.10
CA SER A 270 -4.66 12.57 18.41
C SER A 270 -5.66 12.62 17.24
N ASP A 271 -6.84 13.19 17.46
CA ASP A 271 -7.85 13.37 16.41
C ASP A 271 -7.32 14.19 15.21
N ASP A 272 -6.53 15.23 15.48
CA ASP A 272 -5.95 16.09 14.43
C ASP A 272 -4.85 15.36 13.64
N GLN A 273 -4.04 14.56 14.33
CA GLN A 273 -3.00 13.73 13.69
C GLN A 273 -3.61 12.56 12.89
N SER A 274 -4.72 12.00 13.37
CA SER A 274 -5.48 10.97 12.65
C SER A 274 -6.06 11.52 11.33
N ARG A 275 -6.64 12.74 11.36
CA ARG A 275 -7.06 13.43 10.11
C ARG A 275 -5.86 13.72 9.22
N ALA A 276 -4.72 14.09 9.79
CA ALA A 276 -3.50 14.34 9.04
C ALA A 276 -2.99 13.10 8.29
N GLN A 277 -2.95 11.94 8.95
CA GLN A 277 -2.58 10.68 8.30
C GLN A 277 -3.53 10.36 7.14
N MET A 278 -4.85 10.35 7.39
CA MET A 278 -5.84 10.05 6.35
C MET A 278 -5.73 11.00 5.13
N ALA A 279 -5.57 12.29 5.39
CA ALA A 279 -5.46 13.29 4.33
C ALA A 279 -4.21 13.11 3.48
N LEU A 280 -3.07 12.82 4.12
CA LEU A 280 -1.80 12.71 3.39
C LEU A 280 -1.66 11.37 2.68
N TRP A 281 -2.16 10.28 3.24
CA TRP A 281 -2.26 9.00 2.51
C TRP A 281 -3.09 9.17 1.24
N ALA A 282 -4.24 9.86 1.33
CA ALA A 282 -5.05 10.17 0.16
C ALA A 282 -4.34 11.08 -0.86
N ILE A 283 -3.50 12.03 -0.42
CA ILE A 283 -2.67 12.82 -1.34
C ILE A 283 -1.57 11.97 -1.99
N LEU A 284 -0.98 11.02 -1.26
CA LEU A 284 0.08 10.14 -1.76
C LEU A 284 -0.45 9.03 -2.68
N ALA A 285 -1.77 8.88 -2.84
CA ALA A 285 -2.39 7.75 -3.54
C ALA A 285 -1.94 6.40 -2.94
N ALA A 286 -1.89 6.36 -1.62
CA ALA A 286 -1.43 5.22 -0.85
C ALA A 286 -2.52 4.16 -0.69
N PRO A 287 -2.18 2.88 -0.55
CA PRO A 287 -3.12 1.89 -0.04
C PRO A 287 -3.71 2.35 1.30
N LEU A 288 -5.04 2.26 1.45
CA LEU A 288 -5.72 2.57 2.71
C LEU A 288 -5.94 1.29 3.49
N ILE A 289 -4.86 0.75 4.05
CA ILE A 289 -4.88 -0.48 4.85
C ILE A 289 -4.93 -0.10 6.33
N MET A 290 -6.08 -0.32 6.97
CA MET A 290 -6.26 -0.08 8.41
C MET A 290 -5.53 -1.14 9.22
N SER A 291 -4.90 -0.75 10.34
CA SER A 291 -4.49 -1.70 11.36
C SER A 291 -4.97 -1.21 12.72
N THR A 292 -6.19 -1.57 13.09
CA THR A 292 -6.84 -1.14 14.34
C THR A 292 -7.91 -2.13 14.77
N ASP A 293 -8.36 -2.08 16.02
CA ASP A 293 -9.42 -2.96 16.50
C ASP A 293 -10.81 -2.40 16.16
N LEU A 294 -11.39 -2.88 15.06
CA LEU A 294 -12.72 -2.46 14.59
C LEU A 294 -13.87 -2.86 15.53
N ARG A 295 -13.63 -3.72 16.53
CA ARG A 295 -14.64 -4.10 17.53
C ARG A 295 -14.86 -2.99 18.54
N THR A 296 -13.84 -2.16 18.77
CA THR A 296 -13.82 -1.12 19.82
C THR A 296 -13.44 0.27 19.32
N ILE A 297 -13.30 0.47 18.01
CA ILE A 297 -12.93 1.76 17.43
C ILE A 297 -13.93 2.86 17.82
N ALA A 298 -13.43 4.03 18.20
CA ALA A 298 -14.27 5.17 18.54
C ALA A 298 -14.95 5.78 17.30
N ASP A 299 -16.19 6.25 17.44
CA ASP A 299 -16.97 6.84 16.34
C ASP A 299 -16.22 7.93 15.58
N ARG A 300 -15.51 8.82 16.29
CA ARG A 300 -14.72 9.89 15.66
C ARG A 300 -13.59 9.39 14.76
N HIS A 301 -13.02 8.22 15.04
CA HIS A 301 -11.97 7.60 14.20
C HIS A 301 -12.59 6.83 13.04
N LYS A 302 -13.74 6.17 13.30
CA LYS A 302 -14.58 5.59 12.25
C LYS A 302 -15.00 6.65 11.23
N GLU A 303 -15.44 7.84 11.66
CA GLU A 303 -15.81 8.95 10.78
C GLU A 303 -14.66 9.40 9.87
N ILE A 304 -13.42 9.42 10.38
CA ILE A 304 -12.23 9.77 9.59
C ILE A 304 -11.99 8.70 8.51
N LEU A 305 -11.93 7.43 8.91
CA LEU A 305 -11.71 6.31 8.01
C LEU A 305 -12.84 6.14 7.00
N GLN A 306 -14.06 6.51 7.34
CA GLN A 306 -15.23 6.39 6.48
C GLN A 306 -15.57 7.66 5.68
N ASN A 307 -14.69 8.65 5.69
CA ASN A 307 -14.92 9.91 4.99
C ASN A 307 -14.90 9.70 3.46
N LYS A 308 -16.11 9.62 2.87
CA LYS A 308 -16.33 9.42 1.43
C LYS A 308 -15.61 10.43 0.53
N GLU A 309 -15.46 11.68 0.97
CA GLU A 309 -14.84 12.72 0.16
C GLU A 309 -13.32 12.58 0.12
N VAL A 310 -12.71 12.16 1.24
CA VAL A 310 -11.27 11.87 1.31
C VAL A 310 -10.94 10.55 0.60
N ILE A 311 -11.78 9.52 0.77
CA ILE A 311 -11.67 8.26 0.01
C ILE A 311 -11.79 8.53 -1.49
N ALA A 312 -12.70 9.41 -1.94
CA ALA A 312 -12.81 9.75 -3.36
C ALA A 312 -11.56 10.47 -3.91
N VAL A 313 -10.81 11.19 -3.08
CA VAL A 313 -9.50 11.74 -3.47
C VAL A 313 -8.48 10.61 -3.62
N ASP A 314 -8.43 9.70 -2.64
CA ASP A 314 -7.53 8.55 -2.66
C ASP A 314 -7.75 7.67 -3.91
N GLN A 315 -9.01 7.32 -4.15
CA GLN A 315 -9.50 6.42 -5.21
C GLN A 315 -9.72 7.13 -6.56
N ASP A 316 -9.21 8.36 -6.75
CA ASP A 316 -9.40 9.08 -8.00
C ASP A 316 -8.75 8.32 -9.19
N PRO A 317 -9.50 8.07 -10.29
CA PRO A 317 -9.06 7.19 -11.38
C PRO A 317 -7.93 7.79 -12.23
N LEU A 318 -7.55 9.05 -12.04
CA LEU A 318 -6.32 9.57 -12.64
C LEU A 318 -5.10 8.83 -12.10
N GLY A 319 -5.18 8.30 -10.87
CA GLY A 319 -4.14 7.48 -10.26
C GLY A 319 -2.78 8.19 -10.12
N LYS A 320 -2.77 9.53 -10.13
CA LYS A 320 -1.54 10.32 -9.96
C LYS A 320 -1.34 10.64 -8.49
N MET A 321 -0.22 10.17 -7.96
CA MET A 321 0.30 10.58 -6.66
C MET A 321 0.50 12.10 -6.61
N GLY A 322 0.14 12.70 -5.47
CA GLY A 322 0.35 14.11 -5.17
C GLY A 322 1.77 14.42 -4.67
N ARG A 323 2.01 15.66 -4.24
CA ARG A 323 3.34 16.10 -3.80
C ARG A 323 3.33 17.21 -2.77
N ARG A 324 4.45 17.37 -2.06
CA ARG A 324 4.73 18.53 -1.21
C ARG A 324 5.27 19.67 -2.07
N TRP A 325 4.61 20.81 -2.00
CA TRP A 325 5.00 22.02 -2.74
C TRP A 325 5.71 23.04 -1.86
N LEU A 326 5.22 23.22 -0.63
CA LEU A 326 5.74 24.21 0.31
C LEU A 326 6.09 23.53 1.62
N ASN A 327 7.23 23.91 2.19
CA ASN A 327 7.64 23.57 3.57
C ASN A 327 8.32 24.81 4.16
N VAL A 328 7.58 25.59 4.94
CA VAL A 328 8.04 26.87 5.51
C VAL A 328 7.50 27.00 6.92
N SER A 329 8.36 27.39 7.87
CA SER A 329 7.97 27.68 9.26
C SER A 329 7.20 26.54 9.95
N ASN A 330 7.65 25.29 9.75
CA ASN A 330 6.99 24.07 10.24
C ASN A 330 5.53 23.95 9.78
N THR A 331 5.26 24.37 8.55
CA THR A 331 3.98 24.19 7.89
C THR A 331 4.22 23.71 6.47
N GLU A 332 3.33 22.87 5.98
CA GLU A 332 3.48 22.24 4.68
C GLU A 332 2.21 22.37 3.85
N VAL A 333 2.39 22.50 2.54
CA VAL A 333 1.28 22.48 1.59
C VAL A 333 1.52 21.38 0.57
N TRP A 334 0.57 20.46 0.50
CA TRP A 334 0.56 19.33 -0.40
C TRP A 334 -0.61 19.44 -1.37
N SER A 335 -0.47 18.88 -2.56
CA SER A 335 -1.60 18.79 -3.48
C SER A 335 -1.56 17.56 -4.39
N ARG A 336 -2.75 17.12 -4.83
CA ARG A 336 -2.95 16.01 -5.76
C ARG A 336 -3.93 16.44 -6.86
N PRO A 337 -3.56 16.35 -8.15
CA PRO A 337 -4.48 16.59 -9.24
C PRO A 337 -5.51 15.46 -9.33
N LEU A 338 -6.75 15.79 -9.67
CA LEU A 338 -7.84 14.83 -9.80
C LEU A 338 -8.36 14.74 -11.24
N SER A 339 -9.00 13.63 -11.58
CA SER A 339 -9.48 13.31 -12.93
C SER A 339 -10.47 14.32 -13.52
N ASP A 340 -11.25 15.00 -12.68
CA ASP A 340 -12.21 16.04 -13.08
C ASP A 340 -11.58 17.43 -13.31
N GLY A 341 -10.25 17.53 -13.18
CA GLY A 341 -9.49 18.78 -13.33
C GLY A 341 -9.47 19.66 -12.08
N SER A 342 -10.05 19.19 -10.98
CA SER A 342 -9.89 19.81 -9.67
C SER A 342 -8.55 19.44 -9.01
N MET A 343 -8.25 20.06 -7.87
CA MET A 343 -7.05 19.83 -7.09
C MET A 343 -7.42 19.56 -5.63
N ALA A 344 -7.02 18.41 -5.08
CA ALA A 344 -7.02 18.22 -3.63
C ALA A 344 -5.80 18.96 -3.03
N VAL A 345 -6.01 19.74 -1.98
CA VAL A 345 -4.95 20.51 -1.31
C VAL A 345 -5.02 20.25 0.19
N VAL A 346 -3.89 19.92 0.79
CA VAL A 346 -3.73 19.74 2.24
C VAL A 346 -2.80 20.82 2.78
N LEU A 347 -3.27 21.53 3.80
CA LEU A 347 -2.49 22.42 4.65
C LEU A 347 -2.15 21.65 5.94
N LEU A 348 -0.90 21.19 6.10
CA LEU A 348 -0.42 20.51 7.30
C LEU A 348 0.31 21.48 8.20
N ASN A 349 -0.15 21.64 9.44
CA ASN A 349 0.55 22.41 10.44
C ASN A 349 1.41 21.48 11.31
N ARG A 350 2.72 21.41 11.04
CA ARG A 350 3.68 20.62 11.83
C ARG A 350 4.10 21.29 13.13
N ARG A 351 3.61 22.50 13.41
CA ARG A 351 3.88 23.17 14.68
C ARG A 351 3.20 22.42 15.83
N THR A 352 3.81 22.50 17.00
CA THR A 352 3.32 21.92 18.26
C THR A 352 3.00 23.01 19.30
N ASP A 353 3.07 24.28 18.91
CA ASP A 353 2.89 25.42 19.80
C ASP A 353 1.56 26.14 19.60
N GLY A 354 1.08 26.76 20.68
CA GLY A 354 0.10 27.84 20.63
C GLY A 354 -1.28 27.46 20.10
N ARG A 355 -1.76 28.25 19.15
CA ARG A 355 -3.14 28.26 18.62
C ARG A 355 -3.13 27.97 17.10
N PRO A 356 -4.29 27.81 16.46
CA PRO A 356 -4.35 27.61 15.01
C PRO A 356 -3.55 28.65 14.23
N PHE A 357 -2.82 28.19 13.21
CA PHE A 357 -1.96 29.03 12.38
C PHE A 357 -2.61 29.27 11.02
N LYS A 358 -2.58 30.52 10.54
CA LYS A 358 -3.12 30.87 9.24
C LYS A 358 -2.13 30.43 8.15
N MET A 359 -2.49 29.39 7.43
CA MET A 359 -1.72 28.87 6.30
C MET A 359 -2.35 29.30 4.97
N THR A 360 -1.53 29.41 3.93
CA THR A 360 -1.95 29.81 2.58
C THR A 360 -1.42 28.85 1.52
N ALA A 361 -2.23 28.55 0.52
CA ALA A 361 -1.89 27.80 -0.68
C ALA A 361 -2.16 28.68 -1.92
N PRO A 362 -1.17 29.46 -2.39
CA PRO A 362 -1.27 30.15 -3.67
C PRO A 362 -1.41 29.13 -4.80
N PHE A 363 -2.39 29.28 -5.69
CA PHE A 363 -2.73 28.27 -6.70
C PHE A 363 -1.55 27.95 -7.62
N ASN A 364 -0.82 28.98 -8.07
CA ASN A 364 0.39 28.84 -8.89
C ASN A 364 1.60 28.23 -8.15
N LYS A 365 1.53 28.06 -6.83
CA LYS A 365 2.56 27.41 -6.01
C LYS A 365 2.18 25.99 -5.60
N VAL A 366 0.98 25.51 -5.93
CA VAL A 366 0.51 24.16 -5.62
C VAL A 366 0.10 23.38 -6.87
N GLY A 367 0.67 23.76 -8.03
CA GLY A 367 0.42 23.10 -9.32
C GLY A 367 -0.99 23.31 -9.87
N PHE A 368 -1.74 24.31 -9.39
CA PHE A 368 -3.12 24.54 -9.81
C PHE A 368 -3.23 25.78 -10.71
N ASP A 369 -3.42 25.56 -12.00
CA ASP A 369 -3.59 26.64 -13.00
C ASP A 369 -5.03 27.16 -13.02
N ALA A 370 -5.42 27.82 -11.94
CA ALA A 370 -6.70 28.53 -11.83
C ALA A 370 -6.47 29.97 -11.35
N VAL A 371 -7.32 30.89 -11.83
CA VAL A 371 -7.41 32.25 -11.26
C VAL A 371 -8.47 32.26 -10.15
N LEU A 372 -9.61 31.63 -10.39
CA LEU A 372 -10.73 31.55 -9.45
C LEU A 372 -11.10 30.08 -9.22
N ALA A 373 -11.36 29.70 -7.97
CA ALA A 373 -11.77 28.35 -7.62
C ALA A 373 -12.79 28.32 -6.48
N ALA A 374 -13.75 27.41 -6.55
CA ALA A 374 -14.59 27.03 -5.43
C ALA A 374 -13.82 26.08 -4.52
N ALA A 375 -13.86 26.29 -3.22
CA ALA A 375 -13.22 25.43 -2.22
C ALA A 375 -14.27 24.68 -1.39
N ARG A 376 -14.08 23.37 -1.23
CA ARG A 376 -14.87 22.52 -0.34
C ARG A 376 -13.95 21.87 0.69
N ASP A 377 -14.25 22.03 1.97
CA ASP A 377 -13.59 21.34 3.07
C ASP A 377 -14.12 19.90 3.18
N LEU A 378 -13.22 18.94 3.07
CA LEU A 378 -13.59 17.53 2.95
C LEU A 378 -13.86 16.86 4.31
N PHE A 379 -13.27 17.36 5.40
CA PHE A 379 -13.56 16.87 6.75
C PHE A 379 -14.78 17.57 7.36
N ALA A 380 -14.95 18.87 7.08
CA ALA A 380 -16.12 19.61 7.54
C ALA A 380 -17.34 19.44 6.62
N HIS A 381 -17.20 18.75 5.48
CA HIS A 381 -18.23 18.57 4.45
C HIS A 381 -18.89 19.88 4.02
N LYS A 382 -18.09 20.95 3.93
CA LYS A 382 -18.60 22.33 3.85
C LYS A 382 -17.99 23.09 2.68
N ASP A 383 -18.85 23.73 1.90
CA ASP A 383 -18.41 24.68 0.89
C ASP A 383 -17.93 25.98 1.56
N LEU A 384 -16.71 26.39 1.23
CA LEU A 384 -16.04 27.57 1.80
C LEU A 384 -16.17 28.80 0.91
N GLY A 385 -16.80 28.66 -0.25
CA GLY A 385 -16.98 29.73 -1.25
C GLY A 385 -15.83 29.81 -2.25
N ASN A 386 -15.70 30.98 -2.88
CA ASN A 386 -14.79 31.19 -4.00
C ASN A 386 -13.52 31.92 -3.54
N TYR A 387 -12.38 31.45 -4.02
CA TYR A 387 -11.06 31.98 -3.72
C TYR A 387 -10.34 32.41 -5.01
N ASN A 388 -9.72 33.59 -4.98
CA ASN A 388 -9.01 34.18 -6.11
C ASN A 388 -7.49 34.08 -5.90
N GLY A 389 -6.81 33.27 -6.71
CA GLY A 389 -5.36 33.08 -6.75
C GLY A 389 -4.74 32.35 -5.54
N THR A 390 -5.44 32.26 -4.41
CA THR A 390 -4.91 31.62 -3.19
C THR A 390 -6.02 31.11 -2.29
N PHE A 391 -5.85 29.91 -1.74
CA PHE A 391 -6.66 29.39 -0.63
C PHE A 391 -5.96 29.66 0.71
N PHE A 392 -6.71 29.81 1.80
CA PHE A 392 -6.15 29.92 3.15
C PHE A 392 -7.10 29.39 4.21
N ALA A 393 -6.56 28.88 5.31
CA ALA A 393 -7.32 28.42 6.46
C ALA A 393 -6.53 28.59 7.76
N GLN A 394 -7.23 28.54 8.89
CA GLN A 394 -6.63 28.38 10.22
C GLN A 394 -6.48 26.88 10.49
N VAL A 395 -5.26 26.42 10.77
CA VAL A 395 -4.96 24.99 10.93
C VAL A 395 -4.43 24.73 12.34
N ASN A 396 -5.04 23.79 13.06
CA ASN A 396 -4.61 23.40 14.41
C ASN A 396 -3.18 22.85 14.41
N PRO A 397 -2.40 23.03 15.49
CA PRO A 397 -1.12 22.34 15.67
C PRO A 397 -1.25 20.83 15.46
N THR A 398 -0.31 20.23 14.71
CA THR A 398 -0.32 18.81 14.29
C THR A 398 -1.53 18.36 13.46
N GLY A 399 -2.41 19.29 13.05
CA GLY A 399 -3.61 19.01 12.28
C GLY A 399 -3.51 19.42 10.82
N VAL A 400 -4.61 19.18 10.10
CA VAL A 400 -4.76 19.51 8.68
C VAL A 400 -6.05 20.26 8.39
N VAL A 401 -6.02 21.03 7.30
CA VAL A 401 -7.22 21.36 6.52
C VAL A 401 -7.03 20.75 5.14
N MET A 402 -7.99 19.92 4.72
CA MET A 402 -8.01 19.30 3.40
C MET A 402 -9.19 19.85 2.60
N VAL A 403 -8.90 20.41 1.42
CA VAL A 403 -9.91 20.95 0.52
C VAL A 403 -9.81 20.38 -0.88
N LYS A 404 -10.96 20.27 -1.56
CA LYS A 404 -11.03 20.15 -3.02
C LYS A 404 -11.24 21.53 -3.63
N LEU A 405 -10.33 21.95 -4.50
CA LEU A 405 -10.39 23.19 -5.25
C LEU A 405 -10.88 22.91 -6.68
N THR A 406 -12.02 23.47 -7.06
CA THR A 406 -12.61 23.30 -8.39
C THR A 406 -12.52 24.60 -9.17
N LYS A 407 -11.88 24.58 -10.34
CA LYS A 407 -11.67 25.77 -11.18
C LYS A 407 -13.02 26.35 -11.63
N ILE A 408 -13.19 27.66 -11.44
CA ILE A 408 -14.32 28.42 -11.97
C ILE A 408 -13.82 29.11 -13.25
N LYS A 409 -14.57 28.91 -14.34
CA LYS A 409 -14.25 29.48 -15.66
C LYS A 409 -14.57 30.96 -15.74
#